data_AF-R1EFA4-F1
#
_entry.id   AF-R1EFA4-F1
#
_cell.length_a   1.000
_cell.length_b   1.000
_cell.length_c   1.000
_cell.angle_alpha   90.00
_cell.angle_beta   90.00
_cell.angle_gamma   90.00
#
_symmetry.space_group_name_H-M   'P 1'
#
loop_
_entity.id
_entity.type
_entity.pdbx_description
1 polymer ?
#
loop_
_entity_poly.entity_id
_entity_poly.type
_entity_poly.pdbx_seq_one_letter_code
_entity_poly.pdbx_strand_id
1 'polypeptide(L)'
;MSAKYGGEIMEGMSRFLSRRGKRSAGEKRKSLNNIEEKPPPQPVPSDLYNIFHAEEDKKQDKEEEKKKVKAISQRLAAHGITTLKDPQIIYALRSRITNGDLKEALELLVIFEDSIEGILREYNPSTKLLGAENRC
;
A
#
# COMPACT_ATOMS: atom_id res chain seq x y z
N MET A 1 -50.13 -41.61 17.87
CA MET A 1 -49.52 -40.28 17.63
C MET A 1 -48.18 -40.23 18.35
N SER A 2 -47.25 -39.44 17.79
CA SER A 2 -45.92 -39.08 18.30
C SER A 2 -44.75 -39.91 17.75
N ALA A 3 -44.19 -39.41 16.64
CA ALA A 3 -42.87 -39.75 16.14
C ALA A 3 -41.81 -38.96 16.91
N LYS A 4 -40.66 -39.58 17.23
CA LYS A 4 -39.41 -38.86 17.48
C LYS A 4 -38.24 -39.61 16.83
N TYR A 5 -37.80 -39.08 15.70
CA TYR A 5 -36.49 -39.32 15.10
C TYR A 5 -35.40 -38.61 15.93
N GLY A 6 -34.20 -39.16 15.91
CA GLY A 6 -32.96 -38.53 16.40
C GLY A 6 -32.07 -39.59 17.02
N GLY A 7 -31.22 -40.31 16.30
CA GLY A 7 -30.32 -39.82 15.25
C GLY A 7 -29.02 -39.38 15.92
N GLU A 8 -28.13 -40.35 16.13
CA GLU A 8 -26.77 -40.14 16.64
C GLU A 8 -26.05 -39.08 15.78
N ILE A 9 -25.54 -38.02 16.41
CA ILE A 9 -24.69 -37.04 15.74
C ILE A 9 -23.31 -37.07 16.38
N MET A 10 -22.43 -37.75 15.66
CA MET A 10 -20.97 -37.85 15.75
C MET A 10 -20.26 -36.93 16.76
N GLU A 11 -19.54 -37.56 17.69
CA GLU A 11 -18.28 -37.05 18.20
C GLU A 11 -17.36 -36.69 17.03
N GLY A 12 -16.89 -35.43 16.94
CA GLY A 12 -15.78 -35.13 16.03
C GLY A 12 -15.65 -33.73 15.46
N MET A 13 -16.61 -32.81 15.66
CA MET A 13 -16.53 -31.48 15.04
C MET A 13 -16.86 -30.36 16.03
N SER A 14 -15.98 -30.10 16.99
CA SER A 14 -16.06 -28.86 17.79
C SER A 14 -14.72 -28.41 18.39
N ARG A 15 -13.65 -28.43 17.58
CA ARG A 15 -12.30 -28.02 18.04
C ARG A 15 -11.86 -26.63 17.56
N PHE A 16 -12.74 -25.84 16.94
CA PHE A 16 -12.34 -24.53 16.40
C PHE A 16 -12.97 -23.30 17.08
N LEU A 17 -13.77 -23.45 18.13
CA LEU A 17 -14.38 -22.29 18.81
C LEU A 17 -14.31 -22.36 20.34
N SER A 18 -13.15 -22.71 20.91
CA SER A 18 -12.93 -22.44 22.34
C SER A 18 -11.47 -22.17 22.69
N ARG A 19 -11.04 -20.94 22.46
CA ARG A 19 -10.01 -20.29 23.28
C ARG A 19 -10.39 -18.84 23.56
N ARG A 20 -11.50 -18.65 24.29
CA ARG A 20 -11.70 -17.40 25.04
C ARG A 20 -10.73 -17.43 26.22
N GLY A 21 -9.54 -16.87 26.04
CA GLY A 21 -8.57 -16.69 27.11
C GLY A 21 -9.23 -15.99 28.31
N LYS A 22 -9.10 -16.61 29.49
CA LYS A 22 -9.47 -16.02 30.77
C LYS A 22 -8.63 -14.74 30.94
N ARG A 23 -9.24 -13.57 30.69
CA ARG A 23 -8.68 -12.29 31.10
C ARG A 23 -8.89 -12.16 32.61
N SER A 24 -7.80 -12.05 33.34
CA SER A 24 -7.76 -11.74 34.76
C SER A 24 -8.64 -10.51 35.05
N ALA A 25 -9.47 -10.64 36.08
CA ALA A 25 -10.20 -9.54 36.67
C ALA A 25 -9.17 -8.53 37.21
N GLY A 26 -9.00 -7.38 36.55
CA GLY A 26 -8.02 -6.39 36.98
C GLY A 26 -7.84 -5.15 36.09
N GLU A 27 -8.17 -5.19 34.80
CA GLU A 27 -7.97 -4.00 33.97
C GLU A 27 -9.21 -3.11 33.99
N LYS A 28 -9.14 -2.04 34.80
CA LYS A 28 -10.13 -0.96 34.84
C LYS A 28 -10.41 -0.49 33.41
N ARG A 29 -11.66 -0.66 32.96
CA ARG A 29 -12.18 -0.01 31.75
C ARG A 29 -12.05 1.51 31.96
N LYS A 30 -10.98 2.11 31.45
CA LYS A 30 -10.88 3.57 31.36
C LYS A 30 -12.00 4.05 30.46
N SER A 31 -12.76 4.99 30.98
CA SER A 31 -13.92 5.65 30.39
C SER A 31 -13.65 6.14 28.97
N LEU A 32 -14.61 5.90 28.07
CA LEU A 32 -14.66 6.29 26.66
C LEU A 32 -14.84 7.80 26.40
N ASN A 33 -14.30 8.67 27.27
CA ASN A 33 -14.50 10.13 27.16
C ASN A 33 -13.19 10.93 27.04
N ASN A 34 -12.07 10.30 26.73
CA ASN A 34 -10.90 11.06 26.30
C ASN A 34 -11.09 11.36 24.82
N ILE A 35 -11.38 12.63 24.49
CA ILE A 35 -11.04 13.19 23.19
C ILE A 35 -9.53 13.06 23.11
N GLU A 36 -9.05 11.97 22.51
CA GLU A 36 -7.64 11.75 22.27
C GLU A 36 -7.21 12.88 21.33
N GLU A 37 -6.48 13.86 21.86
CA GLU A 37 -5.84 14.86 21.03
C GLU A 37 -5.05 14.12 19.96
N LYS A 38 -5.33 14.43 18.69
CA LYS A 38 -4.65 13.79 17.56
C LYS A 38 -3.14 13.92 17.83
N PRO A 39 -2.39 12.81 17.93
CA PRO A 39 -0.96 12.88 18.16
C PRO A 39 -0.33 13.78 17.08
N PRO A 40 0.73 14.53 17.41
CA PRO A 40 1.40 15.38 16.45
C PRO A 40 1.80 14.55 15.22
N PRO A 41 1.76 15.15 14.01
CA PRO A 41 2.12 14.44 12.79
C PRO A 41 3.52 13.84 12.96
N GLN A 42 3.61 12.51 12.86
CA GLN A 42 4.89 11.82 12.89
C GLN A 42 5.59 12.05 11.56
N PRO A 43 6.92 12.27 11.55
CA PRO A 43 7.65 12.37 10.31
C PRO A 43 7.54 11.05 9.53
N VAL A 44 7.36 11.15 8.22
CA VAL A 44 7.34 9.97 7.34
C VAL A 44 8.69 9.24 7.44
N PRO A 45 8.72 7.92 7.72
CA PRO A 45 9.95 7.16 7.75
C PRO A 45 10.65 7.22 6.39
N SER A 46 11.94 7.59 6.38
CA SER A 46 12.73 7.69 5.14
C SER A 46 12.79 6.36 4.36
N ASP A 47 12.61 5.24 5.04
CA ASP A 47 12.63 3.90 4.45
C ASP A 47 11.48 3.65 3.46
N LEU A 48 10.37 4.39 3.57
CA LEU A 48 9.25 4.27 2.62
C LEU A 48 9.66 4.63 1.19
N TYR A 49 10.62 5.53 1.01
CA TYR A 49 11.12 5.92 -0.31
C TYR A 49 12.02 4.85 -0.96
N ASN A 50 12.41 3.81 -0.22
CA ASN A 50 13.19 2.69 -0.74
C ASN A 50 12.33 1.64 -1.46
N ILE A 51 10.99 1.74 -1.39
CA ILE A 51 10.07 0.82 -2.09
C ILE A 51 10.29 0.86 -3.60
N PHE A 52 10.60 2.04 -4.15
CA PHE A 52 10.96 2.23 -5.56
C PHE A 52 12.48 2.25 -5.72
N HIS A 53 13.07 1.08 -5.99
CA HIS A 53 14.50 0.92 -6.22
C HIS A 53 14.79 0.33 -7.61
N ALA A 54 15.69 0.96 -8.36
CA ALA A 54 16.10 0.48 -9.67
C ALA A 54 17.36 -0.39 -9.59
N GLU A 55 17.25 -1.65 -9.99
CA GLU A 55 18.40 -2.55 -10.20
C GLU A 55 19.32 -2.01 -11.32
N GLU A 56 20.64 -2.15 -11.15
CA GLU A 56 21.65 -1.51 -12.00
C GLU A 56 21.81 -2.13 -13.41
N ASP A 57 21.21 -3.30 -13.68
CA ASP A 57 21.67 -4.20 -14.75
C ASP A 57 20.86 -4.23 -16.06
N LYS A 58 19.87 -3.35 -16.26
CA LYS A 58 19.13 -3.34 -17.54
C LYS A 58 19.92 -2.58 -18.62
N LYS A 59 20.27 -3.27 -19.71
CA LYS A 59 20.85 -2.72 -20.96
C LYS A 59 19.84 -1.78 -21.65
N GLN A 60 19.61 -0.60 -21.09
CA GLN A 60 18.86 0.47 -21.72
C GLN A 60 19.80 1.60 -22.15
N ASP A 61 19.38 2.37 -23.16
CA ASP A 61 20.12 3.53 -23.63
C ASP A 61 20.22 4.58 -22.51
N LYS A 62 21.38 4.56 -21.83
CA LYS A 62 21.67 5.39 -20.66
C LYS A 62 21.53 6.89 -20.94
N GLU A 63 21.66 7.32 -22.20
CA GLU A 63 21.54 8.73 -22.56
C GLU A 63 20.07 9.18 -22.70
N GLU A 64 19.23 8.36 -23.35
CA GLU A 64 17.79 8.66 -23.47
C GLU A 64 17.11 8.60 -22.10
N GLU A 65 17.46 7.60 -21.28
CA GLU A 65 16.95 7.48 -19.91
C GLU A 65 17.31 8.71 -19.07
N LYS A 66 18.56 9.20 -19.14
CA LYS A 66 18.97 10.43 -18.43
C LYS A 66 18.17 11.66 -18.87
N LYS A 67 17.83 11.79 -20.15
CA LYS A 67 16.99 12.90 -20.65
C LYS A 67 15.57 12.79 -20.07
N LYS A 68 15.01 11.59 -20.04
CA LYS A 68 13.69 11.31 -19.46
C LYS A 68 13.65 11.58 -17.95
N VAL A 69 14.68 11.15 -17.22
CA VAL A 69 14.83 11.39 -15.78
C VAL A 69 14.82 12.89 -15.48
N LYS A 70 15.61 13.68 -16.23
CA LYS A 70 15.62 15.15 -16.09
C LYS A 70 14.26 15.79 -16.40
N ALA A 71 13.57 15.30 -17.42
CA ALA A 71 12.24 15.81 -17.76
C ALA A 71 11.21 15.52 -16.66
N ILE A 72 11.24 14.33 -16.07
CA ILE A 72 10.37 13.96 -14.96
C ILE A 72 10.72 14.76 -13.70
N SER A 73 12.01 14.90 -13.35
CA SER A 73 12.41 15.65 -12.16
C SER A 73 11.99 17.12 -12.22
N GLN A 74 12.10 17.76 -13.39
CA GLN A 74 11.59 19.12 -13.59
C GLN A 74 10.07 19.22 -13.39
N ARG A 75 9.31 18.23 -13.88
CA ARG A 75 7.86 18.22 -13.71
C ARG A 75 7.44 17.94 -12.27
N LEU A 76 8.13 17.05 -11.56
CA LEU A 76 7.90 16.80 -10.13
C LEU A 76 8.16 18.06 -9.31
N ALA A 77 9.25 18.79 -9.62
CA ALA A 77 9.52 20.07 -8.98
C ALA A 77 8.42 21.11 -9.25
N ALA A 78 7.84 21.13 -10.46
CA ALA A 78 6.69 21.98 -10.78
C ALA A 78 5.42 21.58 -10.01
N HIS A 79 5.27 20.32 -9.61
CA HIS A 79 4.23 19.82 -8.72
C HIS A 79 4.55 20.07 -7.23
N GLY A 80 5.73 20.61 -6.89
CA GLY A 80 6.16 20.83 -5.51
C GLY A 80 6.78 19.62 -4.82
N ILE A 81 7.01 18.53 -5.56
CA ILE A 81 7.56 17.27 -5.03
C ILE A 81 9.08 17.28 -5.19
N THR A 82 9.82 17.30 -4.07
CA THR A 82 11.30 17.29 -4.05
C THR A 82 11.90 16.11 -3.29
N THR A 83 11.06 15.23 -2.75
CA THR A 83 11.45 14.07 -1.93
C THR A 83 12.00 12.91 -2.79
N LEU A 84 11.47 12.75 -4.00
CA LEU A 84 11.82 11.68 -4.94
C LEU A 84 13.14 11.97 -5.67
N LYS A 85 14.04 10.98 -5.69
CA LYS A 85 15.36 11.06 -6.33
C LYS A 85 15.38 10.25 -7.63
N ASP A 86 16.49 10.35 -8.34
CA ASP A 86 16.74 9.64 -9.61
C ASP A 86 16.46 8.12 -9.53
N PRO A 87 16.81 7.37 -8.47
CA PRO A 87 16.51 5.94 -8.39
C PRO A 87 15.02 5.62 -8.47
N GLN A 88 14.18 6.41 -7.80
CA GLN A 88 12.72 6.26 -7.84
C GLN A 88 12.18 6.58 -9.24
N ILE A 89 12.71 7.64 -9.88
CA ILE A 89 12.32 8.02 -11.24
C ILE A 89 12.71 6.93 -12.24
N ILE A 90 13.90 6.38 -12.12
CA ILE A 90 14.39 5.28 -12.97
C ILE A 90 13.54 4.03 -12.73
N TYR A 91 13.19 3.70 -11.49
CA TYR A 91 12.29 2.60 -11.20
C TYR A 91 10.94 2.78 -11.90
N ALA A 92 10.33 3.96 -11.79
CA ALA A 92 9.07 4.26 -12.43
C ALA A 92 9.16 4.14 -13.95
N LEU A 93 10.23 4.63 -14.59
CA LEU A 93 10.47 4.49 -16.03
C LEU A 93 10.67 3.04 -16.48
N ARG A 94 11.31 2.21 -15.64
CA ARG A 94 11.59 0.79 -15.94
C ARG A 94 10.46 -0.16 -15.53
N SER A 95 9.42 0.37 -14.91
CA SER A 95 8.26 -0.39 -14.48
C SER A 95 7.48 -0.93 -15.67
N ARG A 96 6.93 -2.14 -15.53
CA ARG A 96 6.02 -2.73 -16.52
C ARG A 96 4.72 -1.93 -16.67
N ILE A 97 4.39 -1.14 -15.65
CA ILE A 97 3.17 -0.33 -15.62
C ILE A 97 3.26 0.80 -16.63
N THR A 98 4.42 1.45 -16.73
CA THR A 98 4.63 2.68 -17.48
C THR A 98 5.25 2.44 -18.86
N ASN A 99 5.91 1.29 -19.05
CA ASN A 99 6.61 0.90 -20.28
C ASN A 99 7.54 2.00 -20.85
N GLY A 100 8.12 2.83 -19.98
CA GLY A 100 8.99 3.95 -20.36
C GLY A 100 8.27 5.21 -20.84
N ASP A 101 6.95 5.31 -20.72
CA ASP A 101 6.19 6.54 -20.95
C ASP A 101 6.44 7.54 -19.82
N LEU A 102 6.75 8.79 -20.22
CA LEU A 102 6.99 9.91 -19.32
C LEU A 102 5.76 10.31 -18.51
N LYS A 103 4.57 10.25 -19.10
CA LYS A 103 3.33 10.70 -18.44
C LYS A 103 2.91 9.70 -17.36
N GLU A 104 2.91 8.41 -17.71
CA GLU A 104 2.54 7.34 -16.80
C GLU A 104 3.57 7.20 -15.66
N ALA A 105 4.86 7.37 -15.96
CA ALA A 105 5.90 7.39 -14.92
C ALA A 105 5.73 8.57 -13.95
N LEU A 106 5.39 9.76 -14.45
CA LEU A 106 5.08 10.89 -13.60
C LEU A 106 3.84 10.59 -12.73
N GLU A 107 2.75 10.12 -13.34
CA GLU A 107 1.51 9.82 -12.61
C GLU A 107 1.74 8.80 -11.50
N LEU A 108 2.50 7.73 -11.76
CA LEU A 108 2.90 6.73 -10.78
C LEU A 108 3.66 7.36 -9.60
N LEU A 109 4.58 8.27 -9.86
CA LEU A 109 5.37 8.95 -8.83
C LEU A 109 4.53 9.90 -7.98
N VAL A 110 3.57 10.61 -8.59
CA VAL A 110 2.64 11.48 -7.84
C VAL A 110 1.71 10.64 -6.97
N ILE A 111 1.18 9.52 -7.49
CA ILE A 111 0.37 8.59 -6.68
C ILE A 111 1.18 8.07 -5.48
N PHE A 112 2.45 7.76 -5.70
CA PHE A 112 3.33 7.27 -4.65
C PHE A 112 3.56 8.32 -3.56
N GLU A 113 3.82 9.58 -3.93
CA GLU A 113 3.97 10.67 -2.96
C GLU A 113 2.69 10.88 -2.15
N ASP A 114 1.54 10.97 -2.82
CA ASP A 114 0.22 11.07 -2.16
C ASP A 114 0.00 9.91 -1.18
N SER A 115 0.43 8.70 -1.54
CA SER A 115 0.31 7.52 -0.68
C SER A 115 1.20 7.60 0.57
N ILE A 116 2.39 8.19 0.46
CA ILE A 116 3.30 8.43 1.60
C ILE A 116 2.73 9.53 2.51
N GLU A 117 2.16 10.58 1.94
CA GLU A 117 1.51 11.67 2.69
C GLU A 117 0.17 11.24 3.32
N GLY A 118 -0.37 10.09 2.90
CA GLY A 118 -1.65 9.57 3.38
C GLY A 118 -2.87 10.26 2.74
N ILE A 119 -2.69 10.84 1.55
CA ILE A 119 -3.76 11.46 0.76
C ILE A 119 -4.55 10.35 0.04
N LEU A 120 -5.82 10.21 0.39
CA LEU A 120 -6.73 9.28 -0.26
C LEU A 120 -7.37 9.94 -1.48
N ARG A 121 -7.19 9.33 -2.66
CA ARG A 121 -7.88 9.74 -3.88
C ARG A 121 -9.25 9.07 -3.97
N GLU A 122 -10.23 9.79 -4.52
CA GLU A 122 -11.54 9.22 -4.81
C GLU A 122 -11.42 8.12 -5.88
N TYR A 123 -12.10 6.99 -5.64
CA TYR A 123 -12.13 5.89 -6.59
C TYR A 123 -13.06 6.21 -7.76
N ASN A 124 -12.54 6.13 -8.98
CA ASN A 124 -13.37 6.21 -10.18
C ASN A 124 -13.99 4.83 -10.49
N PRO A 125 -15.32 4.67 -10.43
CA PRO A 125 -15.98 3.39 -10.69
C PRO A 125 -15.84 2.88 -12.13
N SER A 126 -15.45 3.73 -13.08
CA SER A 126 -15.15 3.29 -14.45
C SER A 126 -13.80 2.56 -14.56
N THR A 127 -12.94 2.66 -13.54
CA THR A 127 -11.63 2.01 -13.53
C THR A 127 -11.76 0.57 -13.07
N LYS A 128 -11.39 -0.39 -13.94
CA LYS A 128 -11.42 -1.82 -13.58
C LYS A 128 -10.28 -2.15 -12.60
N LEU A 129 -10.62 -2.54 -11.38
CA LEU A 129 -9.66 -3.06 -10.40
C LEU A 129 -9.26 -4.50 -10.80
N LEU A 130 -7.98 -4.72 -11.10
CA LEU A 130 -7.46 -6.01 -11.56
C LEU A 130 -7.16 -7.01 -10.42
N GLY A 131 -7.39 -6.62 -9.17
CA GLY A 131 -7.00 -7.42 -8.00
C GLY A 131 -5.48 -7.52 -7.85
N ALA A 132 -5.01 -8.43 -6.99
CA ALA A 132 -3.59 -8.71 -6.85
C ALA A 132 -3.14 -9.65 -7.97
N GLU A 133 -2.15 -9.21 -8.76
CA GLU A 133 -1.46 -10.06 -9.72
C GLU A 133 -0.36 -10.86 -8.99
N ASN A 134 -0.46 -12.19 -9.01
CA ASN A 134 0.60 -13.05 -8.46
C ASN A 134 1.81 -13.01 -9.39
N ARG A 135 2.91 -12.45 -8.91
CA ARG A 135 4.20 -12.46 -9.61
C ARG A 135 4.86 -13.82 -9.38
N CYS A 136 4.79 -14.70 -10.37
CA CYS A 136 5.48 -16.00 -10.42
C CYS A 136 6.85 -15.87 -11.11
#